data_AF-A0A5C8I8S0-F1
#
_entry.id   AF-A0A5C8I8S0-F1
#
_cell.length_a   1.000
_cell.length_b   1.000
_cell.length_c   1.000
_cell.angle_alpha   90.00
_cell.angle_beta   90.00
_cell.angle_gamma   90.00
#
_symmetry.space_group_name_H-M   'P 1'
#
loop_
_entity.id
_entity.type
_entity.pdbx_description
1 polymer ?
#
loop_
_entity_poly.entity_id
_entity_poly.type
_entity_poly.pdbx_seq_one_letter_code
_entity_poly.pdbx_strand_id
1 'polypeptide(L)' 'MTNRTDAVAPGPLRALAAHLGRVGRGIRWYVTELMGDTAYATYVAHHTRHHPDEAPMTERQFWRQKMDDQDRNPGARCC' A
#
# COMPACT_ATOMS: atom_id res chain seq x y z
N MET A 1 22.57 21.80 38.55
CA MET A 1 21.38 20.95 38.34
C MET A 1 21.50 20.25 37.00
N THR A 2 22.27 19.15 36.93
CA THR A 2 22.35 18.31 35.73
C THR A 2 21.45 17.11 35.93
N ASN A 3 20.28 17.14 35.29
CA ASN A 3 19.36 16.01 35.29
C ASN A 3 19.94 14.95 34.33
N ARG A 4 20.66 13.97 34.88
CA ARG A 4 21.06 12.77 34.15
C ARG A 4 19.79 11.95 34.00
N THR A 5 19.10 12.12 32.88
CA THR A 5 18.11 11.15 32.42
C THR A 5 18.84 9.84 32.19
N ASP A 6 18.71 8.92 33.14
CA ASP A 6 19.05 7.53 32.95
C ASP A 6 18.23 7.03 31.75
N ALA A 7 18.90 6.87 30.61
CA ALA A 7 18.31 6.25 29.44
C ALA A 7 17.96 4.82 29.83
N VAL A 8 16.69 4.58 30.18
CA VAL A 8 16.13 3.23 30.25
C VAL A 8 16.21 2.69 28.83
N ALA A 9 17.31 2.00 28.52
CA ALA A 9 17.42 1.21 27.32
C ALA A 9 16.15 0.35 27.24
N PRO A 10 15.38 0.38 26.13
CA PRO A 10 14.19 -0.42 26.02
C PRO A 10 14.61 -1.87 26.26
N GLY A 11 14.01 -2.50 27.28
CA GLY A 11 14.31 -3.90 27.61
C GLY A 11 14.18 -4.79 26.37
N PRO A 12 14.90 -5.92 26.31
CA PRO A 12 15.04 -6.73 25.10
C PRO A 12 13.68 -7.15 24.48
N LEU A 13 12.66 -7.33 25.32
CA LEU A 13 11.29 -7.64 24.91
C LEU A 13 10.61 -6.49 24.14
N ARG A 14 10.83 -5.23 24.54
CA ARG A 14 10.30 -4.05 23.83
C ARG A 14 11.00 -3.85 22.50
N ALA A 15 12.32 -4.08 22.46
CA ALA A 15 13.07 -4.05 21.21
C ALA A 15 12.55 -5.13 20.25
N LEU A 16 12.38 -6.37 20.71
CA LEU A 16 11.82 -7.47 19.92
C LEU A 16 10.41 -7.17 19.42
N ALA A 17 9.52 -6.66 20.28
CA ALA A 17 8.17 -6.26 19.88
C ALA A 17 8.19 -5.17 18.79
N ALA A 18 9.10 -4.19 18.89
CA ALA A 18 9.27 -3.17 17.86
C ALA A 18 9.79 -3.76 16.54
N HIS A 19 10.71 -4.74 16.59
CA HIS A 19 11.18 -5.46 15.41
C HIS A 19 10.06 -6.27 14.75
N LEU A 20 9.29 -7.05 15.51
CA LEU A 20 8.14 -7.81 15.02
C LEU A 20 7.07 -6.89 14.40
N GLY A 21 6.80 -5.74 15.03
CA GLY A 21 5.89 -4.74 14.48
C GLY A 21 6.40 -4.06 13.19
N ARG A 22 7.72 -3.99 12.98
CA ARG A 22 8.29 -3.53 11.70
C ARG A 22 8.14 -4.60 10.62
N VAL A 23 8.47 -5.85 10.93
CA VAL A 23 8.35 -6.98 9.99
C VAL A 23 6.88 -7.18 9.57
N GLY A 24 5.95 -7.17 10.52
CA GLY A 24 4.53 -7.30 10.24
C GLY A 24 3.99 -6.19 9.32
N ARG A 25 4.46 -4.95 9.49
CA ARG A 25 4.12 -3.84 8.56
C ARG A 25 4.67 -4.07 7.15
N GLY A 26 5.90 -4.57 7.04
CA GLY A 26 6.50 -4.91 5.74
C GLY A 26 5.72 -6.02 5.03
N ILE A 27 5.35 -7.09 5.75
CA ILE A 27 4.51 -8.17 5.20
C ILE A 27 3.16 -7.63 4.76
N ARG A 28 2.49 -6.81 5.58
CA ARG A 28 1.22 -6.21 5.21
C ARG A 28 1.35 -5.35 3.96
N TRP A 29 2.35 -4.47 3.88
CA TRP A 29 2.60 -3.66 2.69
C TRP A 29 2.80 -4.54 1.44
N TYR A 30 3.63 -5.58 1.55
CA TYR A 30 3.89 -6.51 0.45
C TYR A 30 2.62 -7.23 -0.01
N VAL A 31 1.82 -7.74 0.92
CA VAL A 31 0.55 -8.42 0.61
C VAL A 31 -0.45 -7.46 -0.01
N THR A 32 -0.59 -6.23 0.52
CA THR A 32 -1.52 -5.25 -0.05
C THR A 32 -1.12 -4.79 -1.45
N GLU A 33 0.19 -4.68 -1.71
CA GLU A 33 0.71 -4.36 -3.03
C GLU A 33 0.51 -5.53 -4.00
N LEU A 34 0.82 -6.76 -3.57
CA LEU A 34 0.72 -7.97 -4.39
C LEU A 34 -0.73 -8.34 -4.73
N MET A 35 -1.66 -8.20 -3.77
CA MET A 35 -3.09 -8.48 -3.97
C MET A 35 -3.78 -7.42 -4.84
N GLY A 36 -3.10 -6.31 -5.13
CA GLY A 36 -3.65 -5.24 -5.97
C GLY A 36 -4.66 -4.35 -5.23
N ASP A 37 -4.72 -4.42 -3.90
CA ASP A 37 -5.51 -3.49 -3.08
C ASP A 37 -5.02 -2.03 -3.26
N THR A 38 -3.78 -1.86 -3.71
CA THR A 38 -3.19 -0.54 -4.01
C THR A 38 -3.42 -0.07 -5.44
N ALA A 39 -4.10 -0.85 -6.29
CA ALA A 39 -4.26 -0.51 -7.71
C ALA A 39 -4.89 0.87 -7.94
N TYR A 40 -5.90 1.25 -7.13
CA TYR A 40 -6.52 2.57 -7.21
C TYR A 40 -5.55 3.68 -6.77
N ALA A 41 -4.81 3.48 -5.67
CA ALA A 41 -3.83 4.45 -5.18
C ALA A 41 -2.71 4.68 -6.22
N THR A 42 -2.23 3.61 -6.86
CA THR A 42 -1.26 3.67 -7.96
C THR A 42 -1.82 4.41 -9.17
N TYR A 43 -3.09 4.15 -9.53
CA TYR A 43 -3.78 4.92 -10.58
C TYR A 43 -3.83 6.42 -10.26
N VAL A 44 -4.25 6.80 -9.05
CA VAL A 44 -4.31 8.22 -8.65
C VAL A 44 -2.92 8.84 -8.67
N ALA A 45 -1.89 8.17 -8.13
CA ALA A 45 -0.53 8.68 -8.14
C ALA A 45 0.01 8.90 -9.57
N HIS A 46 -0.29 7.98 -10.49
CA HIS A 46 0.02 8.14 -11.91
C HIS A 46 -0.78 9.29 -12.53
N HIS A 47 -2.09 9.34 -12.28
CA HIS A 47 -2.99 10.36 -12.79
C HIS A 47 -2.55 11.76 -12.36
N THR A 48 -2.27 11.98 -11.09
CA THR A 48 -1.82 13.28 -10.58
C THR A 48 -0.48 13.72 -11.19
N ARG A 49 0.40 12.78 -11.56
CA ARG A 49 1.68 13.09 -12.22
C ARG A 49 1.53 13.47 -13.68
N HIS A 50 0.61 12.84 -14.40
CA HIS A 50 0.44 13.01 -15.85
C HIS A 50 -0.68 14.00 -16.22
N HIS A 51 -1.68 14.14 -15.36
CA HIS A 51 -2.88 14.93 -15.53
C HIS A 51 -3.15 15.75 -14.24
N PRO A 52 -2.32 16.76 -13.94
CA PRO A 52 -2.47 17.56 -12.72
C PRO A 52 -3.74 18.42 -12.72
N ASP A 53 -4.26 18.77 -13.89
CA ASP A 53 -5.42 19.67 -14.05
C ASP A 53 -6.77 18.92 -14.13
N GLU A 54 -6.75 17.59 -14.15
CA GLU A 54 -7.94 16.75 -14.24
C GLU A 54 -8.19 16.00 -12.93
N ALA A 55 -9.46 15.90 -12.54
CA ALA A 55 -9.83 15.12 -11.37
C ALA A 55 -9.76 13.60 -11.71
N PRO A 56 -9.07 12.78 -10.90
CA PRO A 56 -9.04 11.34 -11.12
C PRO A 56 -10.44 10.74 -11.00
N MET A 57 -10.66 9.61 -11.67
CA MET A 57 -11.89 8.83 -11.53
C MET A 57 -12.13 8.41 -10.08
N THR A 58 -13.40 8.26 -9.71
CA THR A 58 -13.74 7.69 -8.39
C THR A 58 -13.33 6.22 -8.33
N GLU A 59 -13.04 5.71 -7.13
CA GLU A 59 -12.62 4.32 -6.90
C GLU A 59 -13.59 3.30 -7.51
N ARG A 60 -14.90 3.51 -7.36
CA ARG A 60 -15.92 2.63 -7.93
C ARG A 60 -15.88 2.62 -9.47
N GLN A 61 -15.65 3.77 -10.10
CA GLN A 61 -15.56 3.86 -11.56
C GLN A 61 -14.31 3.14 -12.06
N PHE A 62 -13.18 3.31 -11.37
CA PHE A 62 -11.93 2.62 -11.68
C PHE A 62 -12.11 1.09 -11.68
N TRP A 63 -12.70 0.53 -10.61
CA TRP A 63 -12.92 -0.91 -10.52
C TRP A 63 -13.89 -1.45 -11.57
N ARG A 64 -14.95 -0.68 -11.87
CA ARG A 64 -15.89 -1.03 -12.95
C ARG A 64 -15.19 -1.09 -14.30
N GLN A 65 -14.45 -0.05 -14.66
CA GLN A 65 -13.71 0.00 -15.93
C GLN A 65 -12.67 -1.12 -16.00
N LYS A 66 -11.96 -1.41 -14.91
CA LYS A 66 -10.99 -2.49 -14.85
C LYS A 66 -11.61 -3.86 -15.11
N MET A 67 -12.81 -4.13 -14.57
CA MET A 67 -13.54 -5.37 -14.85
C MET A 67 -14.04 -5.40 -16.31
N ASP A 68 -14.59 -4.29 -16.80
CA ASP A 68 -15.05 -4.19 -18.19
C ASP A 68 -13.88 -4.42 -19.18
N ASP A 69 -12.67 -3.96 -18.84
CA ASP A 69 -11.46 -4.20 -19.62
C ASP A 69 -11.02 -5.67 -19.60
N GLN A 70 -11.14 -6.34 -18.45
CA GLN A 70 -10.87 -7.78 -18.32
C GLN A 70 -11.88 -8.64 -19.07
N ASP A 71 -13.15 -8.23 -19.07
CA ASP A 71 -14.22 -8.92 -19.80
C ASP A 71 -14.10 -8.71 -21.31
N ARG A 72 -13.69 -7.50 -21.76
CA ARG A 72 -13.46 -7.20 -23.18
C ARG A 72 -12.17 -7.82 -23.72
N ASN A 73 -11.16 -7.97 -22.87
CA ASN A 73 -9.87 -8.54 -23.24
C ASN A 73 -9.53 -9.71 -22.30
N PRO A 74 -10.33 -10.79 -22.33
CA PRO A 74 -9.97 -12.00 -21.63
C PRO A 74 -8.71 -12.50 -22.34
N GLY A 75 -7.57 -12.55 -21.64
CA GLY A 75 -6.30 -12.96 -22.24
C GLY A 75 -6.32 -14.37 -22.84
N ALA A 76 -5.17 -15.02 -22.98
CA ALA A 76 -5.14 -16.42 -23.41
C ALA A 76 -5.91 -17.30 -22.40
N ARG A 77 -7.20 -17.53 -22.64
CA ARG A 77 -7.99 -18.53 -21.93
C ARG A 77 -7.62 -19.86 -22.54
N CYS A 78 -7.24 -20.81 -21.70
CA CYS A 78 -7.16 -22.20 -22.11
C CYS A 78 -8.59 -22.61 -22.51
N CYS A 79 -8.84 -22.62 -23.82
CA CYS A 79 -9.96 -23.30 -24.44
C CYS A 79 -9.49 -24.72 -24.79
#